data_AF-A0A7J7UIL3-F1
#
_entry.id   AF-A0A7J7UIL3-F1
#
_cell.length_a   1.000
_cell.length_b   1.000
_cell.length_c   1.000
_cell.angle_alpha   90.00
_cell.angle_beta   90.00
_cell.angle_gamma   90.00
#
_symmetry.space_group_name_H-M   'P 1'
#
loop_
_entity.id
_entity.type
_entity.pdbx_description
1 polymer ?
#
loop_
_entity_poly.entity_id
_entity_poly.type
_entity_poly.pdbx_seq_one_letter_code
_entity_poly.pdbx_strand_id
1 'polypeptide(L)'
;MAPRPPRGLVPALLWGLSLFFSLPGPVWLQPSPPPQSSPRTEPHPCHTCRGLVDSFNKGLERTIRDNFGGGNTAWEEEKLSKYKDSETRLVEVLESVCSKSDFECHRLLELSEELVESWWFHKQQEAPDLFQWLCSDSLKLCCPSGTFGPSCLQSSVWW
;
A
#
# COMPACT_ATOMS: atom_id res chain seq x y z
N MET A 1 -10.11 -10.61 60.40
CA MET A 1 -9.30 -9.58 61.10
C MET A 1 -8.05 -9.29 60.28
N ALA A 2 -7.89 -8.05 59.81
CA ALA A 2 -6.63 -7.47 59.36
C ALA A 2 -6.59 -6.01 59.88
N PRO A 3 -5.45 -5.49 60.35
CA PRO A 3 -5.38 -4.21 61.06
C PRO A 3 -5.43 -3.01 60.08
N ARG A 4 -6.15 -1.94 60.46
CA ARG A 4 -6.15 -0.65 59.75
C ARG A 4 -4.90 0.16 60.13
N PRO A 5 -4.24 0.83 59.16
CA PRO A 5 -3.21 1.82 59.47
C PRO A 5 -3.81 3.16 59.93
N PRO A 6 -3.05 3.97 60.70
CA PRO A 6 -3.59 5.08 61.48
C PRO A 6 -3.93 6.32 60.64
N ARG A 7 -4.97 7.03 61.10
CA ARG A 7 -5.46 8.31 60.58
C ARG A 7 -4.45 9.42 60.88
N GLY A 8 -3.77 9.92 59.85
CA GLY A 8 -3.04 11.18 59.90
C GLY A 8 -4.01 12.36 59.89
N LEU A 9 -3.96 13.16 60.95
CA LEU A 9 -4.56 14.50 61.04
C LEU A 9 -3.82 15.44 60.07
N VAL A 10 -4.53 16.07 59.14
CA VAL A 10 -4.02 17.26 58.43
C VAL A 10 -4.81 18.47 58.91
N PRO A 11 -4.14 19.55 59.38
CA PRO A 11 -4.81 20.66 60.06
C PRO A 11 -5.76 21.47 59.18
N ALA A 12 -6.93 21.76 59.73
CA ALA A 12 -7.88 22.75 59.21
C ALA A 12 -7.37 24.17 59.51
N LEU A 13 -6.55 24.71 58.63
CA LEU A 13 -6.32 26.16 58.54
C LEU A 13 -6.18 26.52 57.06
N LEU A 14 -7.24 27.15 56.56
CA LEU A 14 -7.35 28.11 55.44
C LEU A 14 -8.78 28.02 54.83
N TRP A 15 -9.79 27.93 55.70
CA TRP A 15 -11.20 28.17 55.36
C TRP A 15 -11.54 29.62 55.67
N GLY A 16 -11.12 30.56 54.83
CA GLY A 16 -11.29 31.97 55.17
C GLY A 16 -10.93 32.97 54.08
N LEU A 17 -11.27 32.70 52.81
CA LEU A 17 -11.45 33.75 51.79
C LEU A 17 -12.59 33.33 50.85
N SER A 18 -13.79 33.29 51.42
CA SER A 18 -15.04 33.28 50.66
C SER A 18 -15.17 34.59 49.88
N LEU A 19 -15.85 34.49 48.72
CA LEU A 19 -16.60 35.56 48.04
C LEU A 19 -15.87 36.46 47.02
N PHE A 20 -15.15 35.92 46.02
CA PHE A 20 -14.81 36.75 44.83
C PHE A 20 -14.85 36.12 43.43
N PHE A 21 -15.25 34.86 43.23
CA PHE A 21 -15.39 34.30 41.87
C PHE A 21 -16.75 33.64 41.61
N SER A 22 -17.81 34.32 42.00
CA SER A 22 -19.19 34.03 41.55
C SER A 22 -19.72 35.10 40.58
N LEU A 23 -18.84 35.74 39.81
CA LEU A 23 -19.27 36.34 38.55
C LEU A 23 -19.23 35.23 37.49
N PRO A 24 -20.28 35.09 36.65
CA PRO A 24 -20.17 34.27 35.45
C PRO A 24 -19.05 34.89 34.62
N GLY A 25 -17.89 34.23 34.61
CA GLY A 25 -16.79 34.63 33.74
C GLY A 25 -17.31 34.69 32.30
N PRO A 26 -16.73 35.54 31.44
CA PRO A 26 -17.13 35.58 30.04
C PRO A 26 -17.09 34.15 29.51
N VAL A 27 -18.23 33.65 29.04
CA VAL A 27 -18.32 32.39 28.34
C VAL A 27 -17.41 32.55 27.13
N TRP A 28 -16.20 32.02 27.23
CA TRP A 28 -15.33 31.88 26.08
C TRP A 28 -16.10 30.99 25.11
N LEU A 29 -16.67 31.58 24.06
CA LEU A 29 -17.19 30.80 22.94
C LEU A 29 -16.02 30.01 22.40
N GLN A 30 -15.92 28.73 22.76
CA GLN A 30 -14.99 27.82 22.11
C GLN A 30 -15.40 27.76 20.64
N PRO A 31 -14.48 28.03 19.70
CA PRO A 31 -14.73 27.76 18.30
C PRO A 31 -15.11 26.29 18.14
N SER A 32 -16.18 26.02 17.41
CA SER A 32 -16.53 24.65 17.01
C SER A 32 -15.32 23.99 16.34
N PRO A 33 -15.00 22.71 16.66
CA PRO A 33 -13.93 22.01 15.97
C PRO A 33 -14.20 22.05 14.46
N PRO A 34 -13.15 22.25 13.63
CA PRO A 34 -13.32 22.24 12.19
C PRO A 34 -13.98 20.92 11.77
N PRO A 35 -14.86 20.93 10.75
CA PRO A 35 -15.49 19.71 10.27
C PRO A 35 -14.38 18.70 9.94
N GLN A 36 -14.40 17.55 10.63
CA GLN A 36 -13.48 16.47 10.32
C GLN A 36 -13.67 16.12 8.85
N SER A 37 -12.62 16.31 8.05
CA SER A 37 -12.57 15.81 6.70
C SER A 37 -12.90 14.32 6.74
N SER A 38 -13.98 13.93 6.06
CA SER A 38 -14.25 12.52 5.76
C SER A 38 -12.96 11.86 5.30
N PRO A 39 -12.62 10.64 5.77
CA PRO A 39 -11.43 9.95 5.26
C PRO A 39 -11.52 9.95 3.74
N ARG A 40 -10.46 10.45 3.08
CA ARG A 40 -10.31 10.28 1.64
C ARG A 40 -10.52 8.78 1.40
N THR A 41 -11.41 8.43 0.47
CA THR A 41 -11.49 7.07 -0.04
C THR A 41 -10.16 6.82 -0.73
N GLU A 42 -9.16 6.40 0.03
CA GLU A 42 -7.91 5.88 -0.49
C GLU A 42 -8.31 4.79 -1.50
N PRO A 43 -7.80 4.86 -2.76
CA PRO A 43 -8.05 3.79 -3.71
C PRO A 43 -7.68 2.46 -3.06
N HIS A 44 -8.59 1.49 -3.13
CA HIS A 44 -8.39 0.21 -2.46
C HIS A 44 -7.05 -0.39 -2.89
N PRO A 45 -6.11 -0.72 -1.98
CA PRO A 45 -4.74 -1.10 -2.34
C PRO A 45 -4.63 -2.20 -3.41
N CYS A 46 -5.57 -3.15 -3.41
CA CYS A 46 -5.69 -4.16 -4.47
C CYS A 46 -5.90 -3.56 -5.88
N HIS A 47 -6.70 -2.51 -6.02
CA HIS A 47 -6.98 -1.88 -7.30
C HIS A 47 -5.72 -1.25 -7.89
N THR A 48 -4.93 -0.56 -7.06
CA THR A 48 -3.63 -0.01 -7.47
C THR A 48 -2.67 -1.13 -7.91
N CYS A 49 -2.56 -2.21 -7.13
CA CYS A 49 -1.71 -3.34 -7.50
C CYS A 49 -2.15 -4.03 -8.80
N ARG A 50 -3.47 -4.21 -8.98
CA ARG A 50 -4.02 -4.72 -10.24
C ARG A 50 -3.65 -3.84 -11.42
N GLY A 51 -3.83 -2.52 -11.31
CA GLY A 51 -3.46 -1.57 -12.35
C GLY A 51 -1.97 -1.62 -12.69
N LEU A 52 -1.11 -1.72 -11.66
CA LEU A 52 0.33 -1.89 -11.82
C LEU A 52 0.66 -3.16 -12.62
N VAL A 53 0.12 -4.32 -12.23
CA VAL A 53 0.37 -5.60 -12.93
C VAL A 53 -0.19 -5.58 -14.35
N ASP A 54 -1.37 -5.01 -14.58
CA ASP A 54 -1.96 -4.87 -15.91
C ASP A 54 -1.06 -4.02 -16.84
N SER A 55 -0.52 -2.91 -16.32
CA SER A 55 0.42 -2.06 -17.07
C SER A 55 1.76 -2.75 -17.31
N PHE A 56 2.27 -3.51 -16.33
CA PHE A 56 3.49 -4.31 -16.46
C PHE A 56 3.35 -5.33 -17.59
N ASN A 57 2.27 -6.11 -17.60
CA ASN A 57 2.00 -7.09 -18.66
C ASN A 57 1.91 -6.43 -20.05
N LYS A 58 1.25 -5.26 -20.15
CA LYS A 58 1.26 -4.48 -21.40
C LYS A 58 2.66 -4.02 -21.80
N GLY A 59 3.51 -3.67 -20.84
CA GLY A 59 4.92 -3.37 -21.10
C GLY A 59 5.67 -4.57 -21.66
N LEU A 60 5.43 -5.78 -21.13
CA LEU A 60 6.02 -7.02 -21.66
C LEU A 60 5.60 -7.26 -23.11
N GLU A 61 4.33 -7.04 -23.43
CA GLU A 61 3.80 -7.20 -24.80
C GLU A 61 4.44 -6.18 -25.76
N ARG A 62 4.59 -4.92 -25.34
CA ARG A 62 5.20 -3.87 -26.17
C ARG A 62 6.66 -4.19 -26.50
N THR A 63 7.41 -4.70 -25.52
CA THR A 63 8.85 -4.98 -25.66
C THR A 63 9.15 -6.38 -26.20
N ILE A 64 8.16 -7.19 -26.56
CA ILE A 64 8.40 -8.59 -26.97
C ILE A 64 9.28 -8.74 -28.22
N ARG A 65 9.34 -7.70 -29.06
CA ARG A 65 10.12 -7.68 -30.32
C ARG A 65 11.33 -6.75 -30.26
N ASP A 66 11.55 -6.12 -29.11
CA ASP A 66 12.63 -5.17 -28.93
C ASP A 66 13.97 -5.91 -28.72
N ASN A 67 15.06 -5.16 -28.80
CA ASN A 67 16.42 -5.67 -28.65
C ASN A 67 17.32 -4.56 -28.13
N PHE A 68 18.58 -4.88 -27.82
CA PHE A 68 19.57 -3.91 -27.31
C PHE A 68 19.94 -2.78 -28.30
N GLY A 69 19.45 -2.80 -29.54
CA GLY A 69 19.72 -1.80 -30.58
C GLY A 69 21.06 -2.05 -31.29
N GLY A 70 21.05 -2.88 -32.34
CA GLY A 70 22.20 -3.06 -33.23
C GLY A 70 22.05 -4.26 -34.16
N GLY A 71 22.79 -4.30 -35.26
CA GLY A 71 23.07 -5.56 -35.98
C GLY A 71 22.07 -6.04 -37.03
N ASN A 72 22.52 -7.06 -37.75
CA ASN A 72 21.90 -7.79 -38.85
C ASN A 72 21.33 -9.14 -38.35
N THR A 73 20.38 -9.74 -39.08
CA THR A 73 19.45 -10.79 -38.61
C THR A 73 20.04 -11.95 -37.79
N ALA A 74 21.22 -12.46 -38.12
CA ALA A 74 21.85 -13.56 -37.36
C ALA A 74 22.38 -13.13 -35.99
N TRP A 75 22.82 -11.87 -35.84
CA TRP A 75 23.18 -11.28 -34.54
C TRP A 75 21.92 -11.00 -33.70
N GLU A 76 20.83 -10.63 -34.36
CA GLU A 76 19.55 -10.33 -33.71
C GLU A 76 18.99 -11.58 -33.00
N GLU A 77 18.98 -12.76 -33.63
CA GLU A 77 18.40 -13.97 -33.03
C GLU A 77 19.09 -14.41 -31.72
N GLU A 78 20.42 -14.35 -31.62
CA GLU A 78 21.14 -14.68 -30.37
C GLU A 78 20.91 -13.62 -29.28
N LYS A 79 20.84 -12.34 -29.68
CA LYS A 79 20.70 -11.22 -28.74
C LYS A 79 19.26 -11.01 -28.27
N LEU A 80 18.26 -11.37 -29.07
CA LEU A 80 16.86 -11.34 -28.68
C LEU A 80 16.58 -12.24 -27.48
N SER A 81 17.14 -13.45 -27.44
CA SER A 81 17.03 -14.33 -26.27
C SER A 81 17.68 -13.73 -25.03
N LYS A 82 18.75 -12.94 -25.18
CA LYS A 82 19.42 -12.26 -24.06
C LYS A 82 18.64 -11.04 -23.58
N TYR A 83 18.01 -10.30 -24.50
CA TYR A 83 17.19 -9.14 -24.18
C TYR A 83 15.91 -9.53 -23.45
N LYS A 84 15.25 -10.60 -23.91
CA LYS A 84 13.96 -11.09 -23.41
C LYS A 84 13.90 -11.19 -21.87
N ASP A 85 14.96 -11.68 -21.23
CA ASP A 85 15.00 -11.90 -19.78
C ASP A 85 16.05 -10.98 -19.11
N SER A 86 16.41 -9.87 -19.75
CA SER A 86 17.42 -8.91 -19.26
C SER A 86 16.87 -7.89 -18.27
N GLU A 87 17.75 -7.34 -17.44
CA GLU A 87 17.47 -6.15 -16.60
C GLU A 87 17.07 -4.95 -17.46
N THR A 88 17.71 -4.74 -18.61
CA THR A 88 17.36 -3.64 -19.53
C THR A 88 15.89 -3.68 -19.93
N ARG A 89 15.39 -4.85 -20.37
CA ARG A 89 13.97 -5.00 -20.70
C ARG A 89 13.07 -4.77 -19.49
N LEU A 90 13.47 -5.23 -18.30
CA LEU A 90 12.72 -4.99 -17.07
C LEU A 90 12.58 -3.48 -16.80
N VAL A 91 13.68 -2.73 -16.84
CA VAL A 91 13.68 -1.28 -16.62
C VAL A 91 12.80 -0.57 -17.65
N GLU A 92 12.92 -0.91 -18.94
CA GLU A 92 12.08 -0.34 -20.00
C GLU A 92 10.59 -0.59 -19.77
N VAL A 93 10.23 -1.79 -19.27
CA VAL A 93 8.85 -2.12 -18.90
C VAL A 93 8.41 -1.22 -17.74
N LEU A 94 9.20 -1.15 -16.67
CA LEU A 94 8.92 -0.41 -15.44
C LEU A 94 8.72 1.10 -15.66
N GLU A 95 9.49 1.70 -16.57
CA GLU A 95 9.36 3.12 -16.94
C GLU A 95 7.95 3.51 -17.43
N SER A 96 7.19 2.55 -17.97
CA SER A 96 5.86 2.78 -18.53
C SER A 96 4.70 2.26 -17.66
N VAL A 97 5.00 1.67 -16.49
CA VAL A 97 3.99 1.03 -15.63
C VAL A 97 3.03 2.06 -15.03
N CYS A 98 3.58 3.14 -14.48
CA CYS A 98 2.80 4.18 -13.81
C CYS A 98 2.70 5.44 -14.67
N SER A 99 1.51 6.04 -14.72
CA SER A 99 1.36 7.36 -15.36
C SER A 99 2.09 8.43 -14.54
N LYS A 100 2.52 9.53 -15.19
CA LYS A 100 3.30 10.59 -14.53
C LYS A 100 2.61 11.23 -13.32
N SER A 101 1.27 11.19 -13.25
CA SER A 101 0.47 11.78 -12.17
C SER A 101 -0.10 10.76 -11.18
N ASP A 102 0.22 9.46 -11.33
CA ASP A 102 -0.32 8.39 -10.48
C ASP A 102 0.60 8.12 -9.29
N PHE A 103 0.49 8.96 -8.26
CA PHE A 103 1.34 8.90 -7.07
C PHE A 103 1.23 7.57 -6.30
N GLU A 104 0.03 6.98 -6.23
CA GLU A 104 -0.16 5.70 -5.52
C GLU A 104 0.46 4.54 -6.28
N CYS A 105 0.41 4.55 -7.62
CA CYS A 105 1.14 3.57 -8.43
C CYS A 105 2.65 3.68 -8.21
N HIS A 106 3.22 4.89 -8.29
CA HIS A 106 4.67 5.11 -8.08
C HIS A 106 5.11 4.64 -6.70
N ARG A 107 4.34 4.98 -5.66
CA ARG A 107 4.62 4.56 -4.29
C ARG A 107 4.55 3.03 -4.13
N LEU A 108 3.57 2.38 -4.76
CA LEU A 108 3.47 0.92 -4.71
C LEU A 108 4.62 0.25 -5.47
N LEU A 109 4.99 0.79 -6.64
CA LEU A 109 6.10 0.28 -7.44
C LEU A 109 7.42 0.37 -6.67
N GLU A 110 7.72 1.51 -6.06
CA GLU A 110 8.90 1.71 -5.19
C GLU A 110 8.93 0.69 -4.04
N LEU A 111 7.80 0.47 -3.36
CA LEU A 111 7.71 -0.51 -2.27
C LEU A 111 7.84 -1.97 -2.72
N SER A 112 7.65 -2.26 -4.01
CA SER A 112 7.60 -3.63 -4.54
C SER A 112 8.70 -3.95 -5.55
N GLU A 113 9.66 -3.05 -5.75
CA GLU A 113 10.76 -3.20 -6.72
C GLU A 113 11.54 -4.50 -6.52
N GLU A 114 11.99 -4.79 -5.30
CA GLU A 114 12.70 -6.04 -4.99
C GLU A 114 11.87 -7.30 -5.28
N LEU A 115 10.54 -7.24 -5.07
CA LEU A 115 9.64 -8.35 -5.38
C LEU A 115 9.49 -8.51 -6.89
N VAL A 116 9.34 -7.42 -7.64
CA VAL A 116 9.21 -7.45 -9.10
C VAL A 116 10.49 -8.00 -9.73
N GLU A 117 11.67 -7.58 -9.27
CA GLU A 117 12.95 -8.12 -9.72
C GLU A 117 13.10 -9.61 -9.39
N SER A 118 12.77 -10.01 -8.16
CA SER A 118 12.80 -11.41 -7.75
C SER A 118 11.87 -12.27 -8.61
N TRP A 119 10.70 -11.75 -8.96
CA TRP A 119 9.79 -12.44 -9.86
C TRP A 119 10.38 -12.58 -11.25
N TRP A 120 10.90 -11.48 -11.80
CA TRP A 120 11.50 -11.40 -13.13
C TRP A 120 12.64 -12.39 -13.30
N PHE A 121 13.59 -12.43 -12.36
CA PHE A 121 14.79 -13.26 -12.51
C PHE A 121 14.61 -14.70 -12.02
N HIS A 122 13.66 -14.97 -11.13
CA HIS A 122 13.62 -16.25 -10.41
C HIS A 122 12.26 -16.94 -10.34
N LYS A 123 11.13 -16.25 -10.56
CA LYS A 123 9.80 -16.85 -10.31
C LYS A 123 8.90 -17.01 -11.54
N GLN A 124 9.26 -16.47 -12.71
CA GLN A 124 8.40 -16.56 -13.90
C GLN A 124 7.95 -18.00 -14.26
N GLN A 125 8.80 -19.02 -14.04
CA GLN A 125 8.42 -20.42 -14.31
C GLN A 125 7.55 -21.04 -13.21
N GLU A 126 7.83 -20.74 -11.94
CA GLU A 126 7.13 -21.29 -10.78
C GLU A 126 5.78 -20.61 -10.55
N ALA A 127 5.70 -19.32 -10.83
CA ALA A 127 4.56 -18.46 -10.58
C ALA A 127 4.34 -17.49 -11.76
N PRO A 128 3.89 -17.98 -12.92
CA PRO A 128 3.75 -17.17 -14.14
C PRO A 128 2.67 -16.08 -14.03
N ASP A 129 1.71 -16.22 -13.11
CA ASP A 129 0.71 -15.20 -12.83
C ASP A 129 1.29 -14.16 -11.85
N LEU A 130 1.79 -13.05 -12.40
CA LEU A 130 2.33 -11.94 -11.61
C LEU A 130 1.27 -11.32 -10.67
N PHE A 131 -0.01 -11.30 -11.04
CA PHE A 131 -1.05 -10.74 -10.17
C PHE A 131 -1.21 -11.61 -8.92
N GLN A 132 -1.33 -12.92 -9.11
CA GLN A 132 -1.43 -13.87 -8.00
C GLN A 132 -0.18 -13.81 -7.12
N TRP A 133 1.02 -13.84 -7.73
CA TRP A 133 2.27 -13.83 -6.98
C TRP A 133 2.55 -12.51 -6.26
N LEU A 134 2.45 -11.37 -6.95
CA LEU A 134 2.78 -10.06 -6.39
C LEU A 134 1.67 -9.53 -5.50
N CYS A 135 0.44 -9.42 -6.02
CA CYS A 135 -0.64 -8.71 -5.35
C CYS A 135 -1.33 -9.54 -4.28
N SER A 136 -1.49 -10.85 -4.49
CA SER A 136 -2.21 -11.73 -3.56
C SER A 136 -1.29 -12.48 -2.62
N ASP A 137 -0.15 -13.00 -3.10
CA ASP A 137 0.71 -13.88 -2.31
C ASP A 137 1.82 -13.14 -1.56
N SER A 138 2.51 -12.20 -2.22
CA SER A 138 3.61 -11.45 -1.61
C SER A 138 3.11 -10.23 -0.82
N LEU A 139 2.37 -9.33 -1.47
CA LEU A 139 1.94 -8.06 -0.86
C LEU A 139 0.65 -8.18 -0.03
N LYS A 140 -0.12 -9.27 -0.19
CA LYS A 140 -1.40 -9.51 0.49
C LYS A 140 -2.42 -8.35 0.35
N LEU A 141 -2.36 -7.61 -0.76
CA LEU A 141 -3.28 -6.50 -1.04
C LEU A 141 -4.59 -7.01 -1.66
N CYS A 142 -4.50 -8.08 -2.44
CA CYS A 142 -5.61 -8.70 -3.15
C CYS A 142 -5.96 -10.08 -2.57
N CYS A 143 -7.21 -10.48 -2.79
CA CYS A 143 -7.65 -11.83 -2.47
C CYS A 143 -7.15 -12.84 -3.50
N PRO A 144 -6.80 -14.06 -3.08
CA PRO A 144 -6.46 -15.14 -4.00
C PRO A 144 -7.67 -15.53 -4.86
N SER A 145 -7.38 -16.15 -6.01
CA SER A 145 -8.40 -16.61 -6.95
C SER A 145 -9.54 -17.38 -6.28
N GLY A 146 -10.79 -17.02 -6.61
CA GLY A 146 -11.99 -17.65 -6.05
C GLY A 146 -12.47 -17.10 -4.70
N THR A 147 -11.84 -16.04 -4.18
CA THR A 147 -12.23 -15.41 -2.91
C THR A 147 -12.42 -13.90 -3.03
N PHE A 148 -13.29 -13.32 -2.19
CA PHE A 148 -13.70 -11.93 -2.31
C PHE A 148 -14.00 -11.28 -0.95
N GLY A 149 -14.08 -9.94 -0.96
CA GLY A 149 -14.40 -9.14 0.21
C GLY A 149 -13.22 -8.92 1.16
N PRO A 150 -13.43 -8.18 2.27
CA PRO A 150 -12.36 -7.77 3.19
C PRO A 150 -11.69 -8.94 3.92
N SER A 151 -12.31 -10.11 3.94
CA SER A 151 -11.79 -11.32 4.59
C SER A 151 -11.44 -12.42 3.60
N CYS A 152 -11.44 -12.13 2.29
CA CYS A 152 -11.17 -13.10 1.23
C CYS A 152 -11.91 -14.42 1.45
N LEU A 153 -13.21 -14.33 1.66
CA LEU A 153 -14.05 -15.51 1.81
C LEU A 153 -14.39 -16.04 0.44
N GLN A 154 -14.39 -17.36 0.32
CA GLN A 154 -14.93 -18.00 -0.86
C GLN A 154 -16.41 -17.64 -0.94
N SER A 155 -16.82 -17.06 -2.07
CA SER A 155 -18.23 -16.95 -2.39
C SER A 155 -18.75 -18.38 -2.45
N SER A 156 -19.50 -18.81 -1.44
CA SER A 156 -20.22 -20.06 -1.50
C SER A 156 -21.08 -19.99 -2.76
N VAL A 157 -20.82 -20.91 -3.69
CA VAL A 157 -21.66 -21.12 -4.86
C VAL A 157 -23.02 -21.55 -4.30
N TRP A 158 -23.91 -20.59 -4.10
CA TRP A 158 -25.31 -20.88 -3.88
C TRP A 158 -25.93 -21.06 -5.26
N TRP A 159 -26.40 -22.30 -5.48
CA TRP A 159 -27.12 -22.88 -6.63
C TRP A 159 -26.27 -23.61 -7.67
#